data_AF-A0AA43DIC1-F1
#
_entry.id   AF-A0AA43DIC1-F1
#
_cell.length_a   1.000
_cell.length_b   1.000
_cell.length_c   1.000
_cell.angle_alpha   90.00
_cell.angle_beta   90.00
_cell.angle_gamma   90.00
#
_symmetry.space_group_name_H-M   'P 1'
#
loop_
_entity.id
_entity.type
_entity.pdbx_description
1 polymer ?
#
loop_
_entity_poly.entity_id
_entity_poly.type
_entity_poly.pdbx_seq_one_letter_code
_entity_poly.pdbx_strand_id
1 'polypeptide(L)'
;MEEHITFLDPHGHRVAAILSLPSGGTDKVAVLCHGFLSSKTSSTNKALTRLLIEQGIGTCCFDFFGQGESEGPFEQITTTLGVQQAQAAIDFMKQKGYRRIGLMGSSFGGLVSILTASQRTDLVCLALKCPVVDFAEELRLGFGPDEMARWKATDTIPNIMGGPDRITLRYAFYEDALRRIAYDPAQ
;
A
#
# COMPACT_ATOMS: atom_id res chain seq x y z
N MET A 1 -11.55 -18.51 7.93
CA MET A 1 -10.47 -18.56 8.94
C MET A 1 -9.65 -17.29 8.80
N GLU A 2 -9.18 -16.71 9.90
CA GLU A 2 -8.33 -15.53 9.89
C GLU A 2 -7.06 -15.82 10.68
N GLU A 3 -5.90 -15.47 10.12
CA GLU A 3 -4.58 -15.69 10.71
C GLU A 3 -3.78 -14.38 10.66
N HIS A 4 -3.25 -13.96 11.80
CA HIS A 4 -2.27 -12.88 11.86
C HIS A 4 -0.91 -13.43 11.48
N ILE A 5 -0.32 -12.86 10.44
CA ILE A 5 0.94 -13.28 9.87
C ILE A 5 1.89 -12.08 9.79
N THR A 6 3.17 -12.40 9.67
CA THR A 6 4.23 -11.41 9.54
C THR A 6 5.22 -11.89 8.48
N PHE A 7 5.75 -10.95 7.69
CA PHE A 7 6.86 -11.18 6.78
C PHE A 7 7.86 -10.04 6.86
N LEU A 8 9.03 -10.22 6.24
CA LEU A 8 10.05 -9.17 6.16
C LEU A 8 10.01 -8.53 4.78
N ASP A 9 10.15 -7.20 4.75
CA ASP A 9 10.42 -6.49 3.50
C ASP A 9 11.92 -6.62 3.11
N PRO A 10 12.32 -6.17 1.90
CA PRO A 10 13.71 -6.30 1.44
C PRO A 10 14.76 -5.57 2.30
N HIS A 11 14.34 -4.66 3.17
CA HIS A 11 15.20 -3.92 4.09
C HIS A 11 15.23 -4.56 5.50
N GLY A 12 14.51 -5.66 5.69
CA GLY A 12 14.44 -6.38 6.96
C GLY A 12 13.40 -5.83 7.94
N HIS A 13 12.55 -4.88 7.53
CA HIS A 13 11.49 -4.41 8.41
C HIS A 13 10.37 -5.45 8.50
N ARG A 14 9.81 -5.58 9.71
CA ARG A 14 8.67 -6.45 9.96
C ARG A 14 7.37 -5.84 9.42
N VAL A 15 6.72 -6.56 8.51
CA VAL A 15 5.42 -6.18 7.93
C VAL A 15 4.31 -7.06 8.50
N ALA A 16 3.36 -6.42 9.18
CA ALA A 16 2.20 -7.08 9.78
C ALA A 16 1.09 -7.29 8.73
N ALA A 17 0.52 -8.49 8.67
CA ALA A 17 -0.57 -8.79 7.75
C ALA A 17 -1.63 -9.71 8.37
N ILE A 18 -2.80 -9.74 7.73
CA ILE A 18 -3.91 -10.63 8.04
C ILE A 18 -4.18 -11.47 6.80
N LEU A 19 -4.09 -12.79 6.96
CA LEU A 19 -4.48 -13.77 5.96
C LEU A 19 -5.88 -14.30 6.31
N SER A 20 -6.85 -14.06 5.43
CA SER A 20 -8.22 -14.52 5.61
C SER A 20 -8.59 -15.51 4.50
N LEU A 21 -9.12 -16.68 4.87
CA LEU A 21 -9.35 -17.81 3.98
C LEU A 21 -10.81 -18.30 4.01
N PRO A 22 -11.36 -18.72 2.86
CA PRO A 22 -12.65 -19.41 2.78
C PRO A 22 -12.62 -20.78 3.46
N SER A 23 -13.79 -21.26 3.87
CA SER A 23 -13.97 -22.62 4.37
C SER A 23 -13.61 -23.63 3.28
N GLY A 24 -12.73 -24.59 3.60
CA GLY A 24 -12.25 -25.60 2.64
C GLY A 24 -10.93 -25.25 1.92
N GLY A 25 -10.36 -24.06 2.17
CA GLY A 25 -9.08 -23.65 1.59
C GLY A 25 -9.18 -23.15 0.15
N THR A 26 -8.08 -22.59 -0.37
CA THR A 26 -8.00 -22.04 -1.73
C THR A 26 -6.54 -21.87 -2.15
N ASP A 27 -6.28 -21.90 -3.46
CA ASP A 27 -4.99 -21.52 -4.07
C ASP A 27 -5.01 -20.10 -4.66
N LYS A 28 -6.15 -19.39 -4.53
CA LYS A 28 -6.38 -18.02 -4.99
C LYS A 28 -6.29 -17.05 -3.82
N VAL A 29 -5.50 -16.00 -3.96
CA VAL A 29 -5.40 -14.93 -2.95
C VAL A 29 -5.35 -13.56 -3.60
N ALA A 30 -6.03 -12.58 -3.02
CA ALA A 30 -5.88 -11.17 -3.36
C ALA A 30 -5.01 -10.47 -2.30
N VAL A 31 -3.92 -9.83 -2.72
CA VAL A 31 -3.14 -8.93 -1.87
C VAL A 31 -3.81 -7.56 -1.89
N LEU A 32 -4.17 -7.01 -0.73
CA LEU A 32 -4.92 -5.75 -0.60
C LEU A 32 -4.05 -4.65 0.01
N CYS A 33 -3.76 -3.61 -0.78
CA CYS A 33 -2.97 -2.44 -0.40
C CYS A 33 -3.87 -1.28 0.04
N HIS A 34 -3.75 -0.84 1.30
CA HIS A 34 -4.55 0.26 1.86
C HIS A 34 -4.04 1.66 1.44
N GLY A 35 -4.81 2.71 1.73
CA GLY A 35 -4.45 4.10 1.43
C GLY A 35 -3.43 4.68 2.42
N PHE A 36 -2.97 5.90 2.15
CA PHE A 36 -2.06 6.64 3.03
C PHE A 36 -2.74 6.96 4.36
N LEU A 37 -2.00 6.89 5.48
CA LEU A 37 -2.53 7.07 6.86
C LEU A 37 -3.71 6.15 7.17
N SER A 38 -3.68 4.91 6.66
CA SER A 38 -4.71 3.91 6.86
C SER A 38 -4.09 2.62 7.42
N SER A 39 -4.81 1.50 7.32
CA SER A 39 -4.32 0.20 7.78
C SER A 39 -4.93 -0.96 7.00
N LYS A 40 -4.36 -2.14 7.20
CA LYS A 40 -4.84 -3.44 6.72
C LYS A 40 -6.29 -3.74 7.10
N THR A 41 -6.80 -3.09 8.15
CA THR A 41 -8.18 -3.23 8.64
C THR A 41 -9.10 -2.08 8.20
N SER A 42 -8.72 -1.33 7.15
CA SER A 42 -9.56 -0.28 6.54
C SER A 42 -10.95 -0.81 6.16
N SER A 43 -11.95 0.07 6.12
CA SER A 43 -13.32 -0.30 5.73
C SER A 43 -13.39 -0.93 4.34
N THR A 44 -12.56 -0.44 3.40
CA THR A 44 -12.43 -1.01 2.06
C THR A 44 -11.89 -2.44 2.12
N ASN A 45 -10.78 -2.68 2.85
CA ASN A 45 -10.20 -4.02 2.95
C ASN A 45 -11.15 -4.99 3.65
N LYS A 46 -11.81 -4.57 4.75
CA LYS A 46 -12.80 -5.43 5.44
C LYS A 46 -13.96 -5.83 4.53
N ALA A 47 -14.50 -4.89 3.76
CA ALA A 47 -15.59 -5.16 2.82
C ALA A 47 -15.15 -6.11 1.71
N LEU A 48 -13.99 -5.87 1.10
CA LEU A 48 -13.44 -6.73 0.04
C LEU A 48 -13.09 -8.13 0.54
N THR A 49 -12.48 -8.24 1.72
CA THR A 49 -12.18 -9.53 2.36
C THR A 49 -13.43 -10.38 2.51
N ARG A 50 -14.52 -9.80 3.03
CA ARG A 50 -15.80 -10.51 3.14
C ARG A 50 -16.29 -10.99 1.77
N LEU A 51 -16.38 -10.08 0.79
CA LEU A 51 -16.91 -10.39 -0.54
C LEU A 51 -16.06 -11.43 -1.28
N LEU A 52 -14.73 -11.34 -1.21
CA LEU A 52 -13.82 -12.26 -1.88
C LEU A 52 -13.84 -13.65 -1.25
N ILE A 53 -13.93 -13.74 0.09
CA ILE A 53 -14.08 -15.02 0.79
C ILE A 53 -15.38 -15.72 0.38
N GLU A 54 -16.49 -14.98 0.25
CA GLU A 54 -17.77 -15.52 -0.25
C GLU A 54 -17.63 -16.09 -1.69
N GLN A 55 -16.65 -15.63 -2.46
CA GLN A 55 -16.30 -16.13 -3.80
C GLN A 55 -15.17 -17.18 -3.81
N GLY A 56 -14.77 -17.69 -2.64
CA GLY A 56 -13.70 -18.68 -2.51
C GLY A 56 -12.30 -18.15 -2.84
N ILE A 57 -12.06 -16.85 -2.65
CA ILE A 57 -10.78 -16.18 -2.83
C ILE A 57 -10.28 -15.73 -1.45
N GLY A 58 -9.07 -16.13 -1.08
CA GLY A 58 -8.43 -15.66 0.15
C GLY A 58 -7.95 -14.22 0.00
N THR A 59 -7.65 -13.56 1.11
CA THR A 59 -7.08 -12.20 1.09
C THR A 59 -5.87 -12.09 2.01
N CYS A 60 -4.86 -11.36 1.57
CA CYS A 60 -3.73 -10.93 2.38
C CYS A 60 -3.75 -9.41 2.48
N CYS A 61 -4.15 -8.88 3.64
CA CYS A 61 -4.13 -7.43 3.91
C CYS A 61 -2.91 -7.13 4.78
N PHE A 62 -1.99 -6.28 4.33
CA PHE A 62 -0.80 -5.90 5.10
C PHE A 62 -0.79 -4.41 5.42
N ASP A 63 -0.10 -4.04 6.50
CA ASP A 63 0.15 -2.65 6.85
C ASP A 63 1.44 -2.15 6.18
N PHE A 64 1.40 -1.00 5.55
CA PHE A 64 2.63 -0.36 5.04
C PHE A 64 3.56 0.09 6.18
N PHE A 65 4.81 0.37 5.86
CA PHE A 65 5.84 0.86 6.78
C PHE A 65 5.34 1.98 7.69
N GLY A 66 5.55 1.81 9.00
CA GLY A 66 5.12 2.73 10.05
C GLY A 66 3.62 2.98 10.15
N GLN A 67 2.79 2.17 9.48
CA GLN A 67 1.33 2.20 9.60
C GLN A 67 0.84 0.96 10.34
N GLY A 68 -0.27 1.11 11.06
CA GLY A 68 -0.87 0.02 11.84
C GLY A 68 0.12 -0.68 12.77
N GLU A 69 0.38 -1.96 12.51
CA GLU A 69 1.26 -2.81 13.33
C GLU A 69 2.60 -3.14 12.64
N SER A 70 2.85 -2.58 11.47
CA SER A 70 4.13 -2.72 10.77
C SER A 70 5.21 -1.85 11.39
N GLU A 71 6.46 -2.31 11.27
CA GLU A 71 7.62 -1.63 11.81
C GLU A 71 7.92 -0.30 11.10
N GLY A 72 8.64 0.56 11.81
CA GLY A 72 9.18 1.81 11.30
C GLY A 72 8.45 3.06 11.78
N PRO A 73 9.10 4.22 11.76
CA PRO A 73 8.39 5.47 11.93
C PRO A 73 7.72 5.87 10.60
N PHE A 74 6.41 6.15 10.63
CA PHE A 74 5.64 6.57 9.46
C PHE A 74 6.33 7.69 8.66
N GLU A 75 7.01 8.61 9.33
CA GLU A 75 7.66 9.76 8.71
C GLU A 75 8.68 9.40 7.60
N GLN A 76 9.19 8.16 7.58
CA GLN A 76 10.17 7.67 6.60
C GLN A 76 9.57 6.80 5.49
N ILE A 77 8.25 6.64 5.45
CA ILE A 77 7.60 5.95 4.33
C ILE A 77 7.96 6.64 3.02
N THR A 78 8.06 5.87 1.94
CA THR A 78 8.20 6.37 0.56
C THR A 78 7.34 5.51 -0.37
N THR A 79 7.09 6.00 -1.60
CA THR A 79 6.36 5.21 -2.61
C THR A 79 7.18 3.99 -3.03
N THR A 80 8.50 4.15 -3.18
CA THR A 80 9.45 3.05 -3.41
C THR A 80 9.32 1.95 -2.37
N LEU A 81 9.34 2.32 -1.08
CA LEU A 81 9.23 1.34 0.00
C LEU A 81 7.87 0.63 -0.02
N GLY A 82 6.78 1.35 -0.28
CA GLY A 82 5.45 0.76 -0.45
C GLY A 82 5.42 -0.28 -1.58
N VAL A 83 6.02 0.02 -2.73
CA VAL A 83 6.14 -0.93 -3.86
C VAL A 83 6.96 -2.16 -3.47
N GLN A 84 8.07 -1.98 -2.76
CA GLN A 84 8.89 -3.09 -2.28
C GLN A 84 8.15 -3.98 -1.28
N GLN A 85 7.35 -3.41 -0.39
CA GLN A 85 6.51 -4.15 0.56
C GLN A 85 5.38 -4.91 -0.13
N ALA A 86 4.75 -4.33 -1.16
CA ALA A 86 3.74 -5.02 -1.96
C ALA A 86 4.33 -6.21 -2.72
N GLN A 87 5.54 -6.06 -3.31
CA GLN A 87 6.26 -7.18 -3.93
C GLN A 87 6.58 -8.29 -2.92
N ALA A 88 7.09 -7.93 -1.74
CA ALA A 88 7.39 -8.88 -0.68
C ALA A 88 6.12 -9.62 -0.19
N ALA A 89 4.98 -8.93 -0.10
CA ALA A 89 3.70 -9.56 0.26
C ALA A 89 3.28 -10.60 -0.77
N ILE A 90 3.41 -10.29 -2.07
CA ILE A 90 3.09 -11.23 -3.16
C ILE A 90 4.03 -12.45 -3.10
N ASP A 91 5.34 -12.22 -2.95
CA ASP A 91 6.32 -13.31 -2.91
C ASP A 91 6.15 -14.19 -1.67
N PHE A 92 5.80 -13.61 -0.53
CA PHE A 92 5.46 -14.35 0.68
C PHE A 92 4.23 -15.24 0.46
N MET A 93 3.20 -14.76 -0.25
CA MET A 93 2.04 -15.59 -0.62
C MET A 93 2.44 -16.73 -1.58
N LYS A 94 3.32 -16.49 -2.55
CA LYS A 94 3.83 -17.55 -3.42
C LYS A 94 4.58 -18.62 -2.63
N GLN A 95 5.42 -18.22 -1.67
CA GLN A 95 6.16 -19.14 -0.80
C GLN A 95 5.22 -19.98 0.08
N LYS A 96 4.09 -19.42 0.52
CA LYS A 96 3.02 -20.17 1.21
C LYS A 96 2.21 -21.11 0.30
N GLY A 97 2.49 -21.13 -1.01
CA GLY A 97 1.90 -22.07 -1.97
C GLY A 97 0.70 -21.54 -2.77
N TYR A 98 0.37 -20.24 -2.65
CA TYR A 98 -0.69 -19.63 -3.46
C TYR A 98 -0.20 -19.44 -4.90
N ARG A 99 -1.03 -19.82 -5.88
CA ARG A 99 -0.65 -19.84 -7.31
C ARG A 99 -1.33 -18.76 -8.13
N ARG A 100 -2.55 -18.37 -7.72
CA ARG A 100 -3.36 -17.37 -8.42
C ARG A 100 -3.47 -16.12 -7.58
N ILE A 101 -2.58 -15.17 -7.82
CA ILE A 101 -2.47 -13.96 -6.99
C ILE A 101 -3.01 -12.76 -7.75
N GLY A 102 -4.06 -12.15 -7.21
CA GLY A 102 -4.54 -10.85 -7.63
C GLY A 102 -3.96 -9.75 -6.75
N LEU A 103 -3.86 -8.54 -7.28
CA LEU A 103 -3.45 -7.35 -6.54
C LEU A 103 -4.56 -6.32 -6.58
N MET A 104 -4.85 -5.70 -5.44
CA MET A 104 -5.82 -4.62 -5.37
C MET A 104 -5.32 -3.49 -4.48
N GLY A 105 -5.51 -2.25 -4.93
CA GLY A 105 -5.11 -1.06 -4.19
C GLY A 105 -6.16 0.03 -4.17
N SER A 106 -6.22 0.78 -3.06
CA SER A 106 -7.05 1.99 -2.92
C SER A 106 -6.21 3.23 -2.66
N SER A 107 -6.49 4.36 -3.33
CA SER A 107 -5.76 5.63 -3.15
C SER A 107 -4.24 5.45 -3.31
N PHE A 108 -3.41 5.76 -2.31
CA PHE A 108 -1.97 5.48 -2.31
C PHE A 108 -1.65 4.00 -2.55
N GLY A 109 -2.42 3.08 -1.97
CA GLY A 109 -2.27 1.65 -2.25
C GLY A 109 -2.56 1.31 -3.71
N GLY A 110 -3.38 2.12 -4.40
CA GLY A 110 -3.61 2.04 -5.83
C GLY A 110 -2.37 2.41 -6.65
N LEU A 111 -1.71 3.52 -6.32
CA LEU A 111 -0.42 3.91 -6.92
C LEU A 111 0.61 2.79 -6.77
N VAL A 112 0.79 2.32 -5.54
CA VAL A 112 1.69 1.21 -5.20
C VAL A 112 1.33 -0.05 -6.01
N SER A 113 0.04 -0.36 -6.15
CA SER A 113 -0.41 -1.54 -6.89
C SER A 113 -0.13 -1.44 -8.39
N ILE A 114 -0.30 -0.26 -9.01
CA ILE A 114 0.03 -0.04 -10.42
C ILE A 114 1.53 -0.23 -10.65
N LEU A 115 2.37 0.44 -9.86
CA LEU A 115 3.82 0.37 -9.97
C LEU A 115 4.38 -1.02 -9.65
N THR A 116 3.71 -1.76 -8.76
CA THR A 116 4.05 -3.16 -8.48
C THR A 116 3.67 -4.05 -9.66
N ALA A 117 2.46 -3.90 -10.20
CA ALA A 117 1.99 -4.71 -11.32
C ALA A 117 2.80 -4.48 -12.59
N SER A 118 3.33 -3.27 -12.83
CA SER A 118 4.20 -3.01 -13.98
C SER A 118 5.54 -3.75 -13.94
N GLN A 119 5.96 -4.21 -12.76
CA GLN A 119 7.20 -4.97 -12.54
C GLN A 119 6.94 -6.48 -12.42
N ARG A 120 5.71 -6.95 -12.65
CA ARG A 120 5.27 -8.32 -12.38
C ARG A 120 4.47 -8.88 -13.56
N THR A 121 4.87 -10.06 -14.04
CA THR A 121 4.16 -10.78 -15.11
C THR A 121 3.36 -11.98 -14.61
N ASP A 122 3.33 -12.18 -13.29
CA ASP A 122 2.79 -13.38 -12.62
C ASP A 122 1.51 -13.10 -11.82
N LEU A 123 0.95 -11.89 -11.92
CA LEU A 123 -0.35 -11.54 -11.34
C LEU A 123 -1.49 -11.94 -12.28
N VAL A 124 -2.58 -12.48 -11.72
CA VAL A 124 -3.75 -12.87 -12.53
C VAL A 124 -4.69 -11.70 -12.84
N CYS A 125 -4.69 -10.67 -11.99
CA CYS A 125 -5.44 -9.44 -12.20
C CYS A 125 -4.92 -8.31 -11.32
N LEU A 126 -5.21 -7.08 -11.75
CA LEU A 126 -5.07 -5.85 -10.99
C LEU A 126 -6.46 -5.20 -10.84
N ALA A 127 -6.85 -4.84 -9.63
CA ALA A 127 -8.05 -4.06 -9.35
C ALA A 127 -7.69 -2.76 -8.63
N LEU A 128 -8.38 -1.66 -8.97
CA LEU A 128 -8.05 -0.34 -8.45
C LEU A 128 -9.32 0.37 -7.96
N LYS A 129 -9.22 1.02 -6.80
CA LYS A 129 -10.27 1.90 -6.27
C LYS A 129 -9.69 3.29 -6.06
N CYS A 130 -10.21 4.27 -6.79
CA CYS A 130 -9.77 5.67 -6.73
C CYS A 130 -8.24 5.82 -6.57
N PRO A 131 -7.43 5.24 -7.48
CA PRO A 131 -5.99 5.21 -7.32
C PRO A 131 -5.42 6.62 -7.43
N VAL A 132 -4.43 6.92 -6.59
CA VAL A 132 -3.50 8.04 -6.84
C VAL A 132 -2.67 7.64 -8.05
N VAL A 133 -2.50 8.56 -9.00
CA VAL A 133 -1.72 8.30 -10.24
C VAL A 133 -0.43 9.11 -10.29
N ASP A 134 -0.43 10.28 -9.65
CA ASP A 134 0.74 11.16 -9.54
C ASP A 134 0.69 11.85 -8.18
N PHE A 135 1.30 11.22 -7.16
CA PHE A 135 1.16 11.73 -5.81
C PHE A 135 1.94 13.03 -5.60
N ALA A 136 3.04 13.22 -6.33
CA ALA A 136 3.81 14.45 -6.26
C ALA A 136 3.00 15.63 -6.82
N GLU A 137 2.36 15.46 -7.98
CA GLU A 137 1.48 16.47 -8.56
C GLU A 137 0.29 16.79 -7.64
N GLU A 138 -0.38 15.76 -7.09
CA GLU A 138 -1.49 15.93 -6.15
C GLU A 138 -1.08 16.73 -4.90
N LEU A 139 0.07 16.43 -4.30
CA LEU A 139 0.58 17.16 -3.13
C LEU A 139 0.98 18.59 -3.49
N ARG A 140 1.65 18.79 -4.64
CA ARG A 140 2.07 20.12 -5.12
C ARG A 140 0.87 21.03 -5.34
N LEU A 141 -0.19 20.51 -5.98
CA LEU A 141 -1.42 21.26 -6.24
C LEU A 141 -2.24 21.46 -4.96
N GLY A 142 -2.32 20.45 -4.10
CA GLY A 142 -3.12 20.49 -2.88
C GLY A 142 -2.55 21.41 -1.80
N PHE A 143 -1.23 21.45 -1.64
CA PHE A 143 -0.56 22.25 -0.62
C PHE A 143 -0.20 23.65 -1.13
N GLY A 144 0.11 23.80 -2.42
CA GLY A 144 0.59 25.06 -2.98
C GLY A 144 2.04 25.39 -2.57
N PRO A 145 2.61 26.45 -3.17
CA PRO A 145 4.05 26.72 -3.10
C PRO A 145 4.57 26.98 -1.67
N ASP A 146 3.82 27.75 -0.88
CA ASP A 146 4.23 28.13 0.49
C ASP A 146 4.29 26.92 1.42
N GLU A 147 3.29 26.05 1.35
CA GLU A 147 3.22 24.87 2.19
C GLU A 147 4.20 23.78 1.72
N MET A 148 4.46 23.67 0.42
CA MET A 148 5.57 22.84 -0.10
C MET A 148 6.94 23.32 0.39
N ALA A 149 7.18 24.64 0.40
CA ALA A 149 8.41 25.22 0.94
C ALA A 149 8.53 24.97 2.45
N ARG A 150 7.43 25.10 3.19
CA ARG A 150 7.37 24.79 4.62
C ARG A 150 7.64 23.32 4.89
N TRP A 151 7.05 22.41 4.12
CA TRP A 151 7.31 20.98 4.25
C TRP A 151 8.79 20.68 4.06
N LYS A 152 9.40 21.22 3.00
CA LYS A 152 10.84 21.08 2.75
C LYS A 152 11.73 21.58 3.89
N ALA A 153 11.31 22.63 4.60
CA ALA A 153 12.06 23.20 5.72
C ALA A 153 11.82 22.49 7.06
N THR A 154 10.71 21.76 7.21
CA THR A 154 10.24 21.30 8.54
C THR A 154 9.96 19.81 8.64
N ASP A 155 9.96 19.07 7.53
CA ASP A 155 9.54 17.66 7.48
C ASP A 155 8.16 17.41 8.11
N THR A 156 7.27 18.40 7.95
CA THR A 156 5.87 18.27 8.38
C THR A 156 4.92 18.74 7.29
N ILE A 157 3.78 18.08 7.17
CA ILE A 157 2.68 18.45 6.27
C ILE A 157 1.44 18.85 7.08
N PRO A 158 0.48 19.58 6.49
CA PRO A 158 -0.84 19.74 7.08
C PRO A 158 -1.49 18.38 7.37
N ASN A 159 -2.32 18.29 8.40
CA ASN A 159 -3.08 17.08 8.64
C ASN A 159 -4.15 16.88 7.57
N ILE A 160 -3.86 15.98 6.63
CA ILE A 160 -4.75 15.63 5.51
C ILE A 160 -6.00 14.84 5.96
N MET A 161 -6.04 14.37 7.20
CA MET A 161 -7.24 13.79 7.83
C MET A 161 -8.10 14.85 8.53
N GLY A 162 -7.66 16.12 8.55
CA GLY A 162 -8.32 17.24 9.20
C GLY A 162 -7.82 17.51 10.62
N GLY A 163 -8.02 18.74 11.09
CA GLY A 163 -7.57 19.19 12.41
C GLY A 163 -6.37 20.15 12.36
N PRO A 164 -5.99 20.73 13.51
CA PRO A 164 -4.96 21.77 13.58
C PRO A 164 -3.52 21.22 13.60
N ASP A 165 -3.36 19.95 13.97
CA ASP A 165 -2.04 19.33 14.11
C ASP A 165 -1.38 19.12 12.74
N ARG A 166 -0.05 19.00 12.75
CA ARG A 166 0.74 18.67 11.56
C ARG A 166 1.24 17.24 11.66
N ILE A 167 1.44 16.60 10.51
CA ILE A 167 1.94 15.24 10.43
C ILE A 167 3.42 15.30 10.09
N THR A 168 4.26 14.63 10.88
CA THR A 168 5.68 14.44 10.54
C THR A 168 5.80 13.48 9.38
N LEU A 169 6.28 13.98 8.26
CA LEU A 169 6.54 13.23 7.03
C LEU A 169 7.76 13.86 6.39
N ARG A 170 8.82 13.09 6.18
CA ARG A 170 10.04 13.64 5.58
C ARG A 170 9.79 14.08 4.15
N TYR A 171 10.41 15.20 3.76
CA TYR A 171 10.31 15.72 2.38
C TYR A 171 10.84 14.73 1.34
N ALA A 172 11.68 13.79 1.77
CA ALA A 172 12.12 12.64 0.97
C ALA A 172 10.95 11.82 0.38
N PHE A 173 9.76 11.81 1.02
CA PHE A 173 8.56 11.20 0.43
C PHE A 173 8.20 11.86 -0.90
N TYR A 174 8.20 13.19 -0.96
CA TYR A 174 7.89 13.96 -2.16
C TYR A 174 8.97 13.75 -3.24
N GLU A 175 10.25 13.79 -2.84
CA GLU A 175 11.37 13.58 -3.76
C GLU A 175 11.36 12.17 -4.39
N ASP A 176 10.94 11.17 -3.62
CA ASP A 176 10.71 9.82 -4.12
C ASP A 176 9.49 9.75 -5.05
N ALA A 177 8.37 10.37 -4.66
CA ALA A 177 7.13 10.37 -5.43
C ALA A 177 7.29 10.99 -6.82
N LEU A 178 8.17 11.99 -6.99
CA LEU A 178 8.51 12.59 -8.29
C LEU A 178 9.04 11.58 -9.32
N ARG A 179 9.51 10.40 -8.87
CA ARG A 179 10.07 9.35 -9.72
C ARG A 179 9.17 8.10 -9.80
N ARG A 180 7.97 8.19 -9.24
CA ARG A 180 7.07 7.05 -9.01
C ARG A 180 5.66 7.40 -9.48
N ILE A 181 5.55 7.69 -10.76
CA ILE A 181 4.30 8.10 -11.40
C ILE A 181 3.65 6.89 -12.07
N ALA A 182 2.34 6.70 -11.87
CA ALA A 182 1.63 5.49 -12.27
C ALA A 182 1.59 5.25 -13.78
N TYR A 183 1.68 6.31 -14.59
CA TYR A 183 1.62 6.22 -16.05
C TYR A 183 3.00 6.13 -16.73
N ASP A 184 4.11 6.30 -16.00
CA ASP A 184 5.46 6.12 -16.55
C ASP A 184 5.69 4.72 -17.14
N PRO A 185 5.22 3.62 -16.51
CA PRO A 185 5.43 2.28 -17.07
C PRO A 185 4.62 1.98 -18.35
N ALA A 186 3.74 2.88 -18.77
CA ALA A 186 2.93 2.72 -19.97
C ALA A 186 3.59 3.30 -21.24
N GLN A 187 4.77 3.92 -21.12
CA GLN A 187 5.57 4.44 -22.22
C GLN A 187 6.50 3.36 -22.79
#